data_AF-A0A369SYI2-F1
#
_entry.id   AF-A0A369SYI2-F1
#
_cell.length_a   1.000
_cell.length_b   1.000
_cell.length_c   1.000
_cell.angle_alpha   90.00
_cell.angle_beta   90.00
_cell.angle_gamma   90.00
#
_symmetry.space_group_name_H-M   'P 1'
#
loop_
_entity.id
_entity.type
_entity.pdbx_description
1 polymer ?
#
loop_
_entity_poly.entity_id
_entity_poly.type
_entity_poly.pdbx_seq_one_letter_code
_entity_poly.pdbx_strand_id
1 'polypeptide(L)'
;MEVPLKPMGKEDIRKLESALLVMALFDKETFEAIRNPTERLTWVDSLYTAAAALARERAGMPLSKISEEIGVSEASIRKHLKGETKAGKLVLQMYEKLSKEGFKVELPEAVKESIEGFKKEIKQKIEEIERKIEEIKKIIE
;
A
#
# COMPACT_ATOMS: atom_id res chain seq x y z
N MET A 1 -3.56 12.26 -9.31
CA MET A 1 -3.93 12.66 -7.94
C MET A 1 -2.78 13.47 -7.40
N GLU A 2 -3.00 14.72 -7.03
CA GLU A 2 -1.97 15.53 -6.40
C GLU A 2 -1.97 15.25 -4.89
N VAL A 3 -0.81 14.88 -4.35
CA VAL A 3 -0.67 14.55 -2.92
C VAL A 3 0.16 15.65 -2.26
N PRO A 4 -0.40 16.41 -1.29
CA PRO A 4 0.27 17.54 -0.70
C PRO A 4 1.34 17.07 0.30
N LEU A 5 2.60 17.46 0.09
CA LEU A 5 3.70 17.17 1.02
C LEU A 5 3.60 17.97 2.33
N LYS A 6 2.97 19.16 2.26
CA LYS A 6 2.64 20.01 3.41
C LYS A 6 1.12 20.17 3.46
N PRO A 7 0.41 19.17 3.99
CA PRO A 7 -1.05 19.13 3.93
C PRO A 7 -1.69 20.26 4.74
N MET A 8 -2.73 20.89 4.20
CA MET A 8 -3.51 21.92 4.88
C MET A 8 -4.94 21.46 5.14
N GLY A 9 -5.29 21.29 6.42
CA GLY A 9 -6.62 20.83 6.81
C GLY A 9 -6.82 19.33 6.66
N LYS A 10 -8.02 18.86 7.03
CA LYS A 10 -8.31 17.43 7.23
C LYS A 10 -8.23 16.60 5.95
N GLU A 11 -8.66 17.16 4.82
CA GLU A 11 -8.69 16.44 3.55
C GLU A 11 -7.28 16.14 3.05
N ASP A 12 -6.41 17.15 3.06
CA ASP A 12 -5.03 17.03 2.63
C ASP A 12 -4.24 16.07 3.52
N ILE A 13 -4.45 16.12 4.84
CA ILE A 13 -3.85 15.16 5.78
C ILE A 13 -4.25 13.75 5.39
N ARG A 14 -5.53 13.50 5.12
CA ARG A 14 -6.02 12.18 4.69
C ARG A 14 -5.44 11.74 3.35
N LYS A 15 -5.25 12.66 2.40
CA LYS A 15 -4.60 12.36 1.10
C LYS A 15 -3.16 11.91 1.30
N LEU A 16 -2.38 12.67 2.10
CA LEU A 16 -0.99 12.32 2.39
C LEU A 16 -0.89 10.99 3.17
N GLU A 17 -1.71 10.81 4.20
CA GLU A 17 -1.78 9.58 4.99
C GLU A 17 -2.07 8.36 4.11
N SER A 18 -3.12 8.46 3.26
CA SER A 18 -3.52 7.37 2.38
C SER A 18 -2.45 7.04 1.35
N ALA A 19 -1.81 8.07 0.77
CA ALA A 19 -0.73 7.89 -0.19
C ALA A 19 0.46 7.17 0.44
N LEU A 20 0.91 7.61 1.61
CA LEU A 20 2.02 7.00 2.34
C LEU A 20 1.71 5.55 2.72
N LEU A 21 0.49 5.28 3.22
CA LEU A 21 0.07 3.94 3.60
C LEU A 21 0.05 2.99 2.40
N VAL A 22 -0.56 3.40 1.28
CA VAL A 22 -0.63 2.56 0.08
C VAL A 22 0.76 2.31 -0.49
N MET A 23 1.59 3.34 -0.61
CA MET A 23 2.98 3.17 -1.08
C MET A 23 3.76 2.22 -0.18
N ALA A 24 3.58 2.31 1.14
CA ALA A 24 4.27 1.43 2.08
C ALA A 24 3.76 -0.02 2.03
N LEU A 25 2.45 -0.23 1.88
CA LEU A 25 1.84 -1.57 1.78
C LEU A 25 2.25 -2.33 0.51
N PHE A 26 2.48 -1.60 -0.58
CA PHE A 26 2.90 -2.15 -1.87
C PHE A 26 4.42 -2.19 -2.04
N ASP A 27 5.18 -1.66 -1.08
CA ASP A 27 6.62 -1.86 -1.04
C ASP A 27 6.94 -3.37 -0.89
N LYS A 28 7.97 -3.82 -1.60
CA LYS A 28 8.34 -5.24 -1.68
C LYS A 28 8.51 -5.88 -0.29
N GLU A 29 9.23 -5.22 0.62
CA GLU A 29 9.53 -5.77 1.95
C GLU A 29 8.24 -5.97 2.75
N THR A 30 7.37 -4.96 2.75
CA THR A 30 6.08 -5.02 3.45
C THR A 30 5.16 -6.05 2.83
N PHE A 31 5.08 -6.08 1.51
CA PHE A 31 4.19 -6.98 0.80
C PHE A 31 4.52 -8.46 1.08
N GLU A 32 5.81 -8.78 1.21
CA GLU A 32 6.25 -10.11 1.65
C GLU A 32 5.89 -10.35 3.12
N ALA A 33 6.12 -9.39 4.01
CA ALA A 33 5.85 -9.54 5.44
C ALA A 33 4.35 -9.75 5.75
N ILE A 34 3.46 -9.00 5.09
CA ILE A 34 2.01 -9.12 5.29
C ILE A 34 1.45 -10.44 4.76
N ARG A 35 2.18 -11.21 3.95
CA ARG A 35 1.73 -12.55 3.53
C ARG A 35 1.67 -13.49 4.72
N ASN A 36 2.57 -13.34 5.71
CA ASN A 36 2.50 -14.07 6.97
C ASN A 36 1.29 -13.61 7.79
N PRO A 37 0.25 -14.45 7.99
CA PRO A 37 -0.96 -14.06 8.69
C PRO A 37 -0.72 -13.61 10.14
N THR A 38 0.30 -14.19 10.80
CA THR A 38 0.65 -13.90 12.19
C THR A 38 1.20 -12.49 12.36
N GLU A 39 1.94 -11.98 11.37
CA GLU A 39 2.56 -10.66 11.43
C GLU A 39 1.75 -9.58 10.70
N ARG A 40 0.83 -9.98 9.81
CA ARG A 40 0.04 -9.09 8.96
C ARG A 40 -0.63 -7.97 9.73
N LEU A 41 -1.34 -8.30 10.81
CA LEU A 41 -2.08 -7.31 11.59
C LEU A 41 -1.14 -6.28 12.21
N THR A 42 -0.04 -6.73 12.81
CA THR A 42 0.99 -5.87 13.42
C THR A 42 1.61 -4.93 12.40
N TRP A 43 1.91 -5.42 11.20
CA TRP A 43 2.45 -4.60 10.12
C TRP A 43 1.47 -3.54 9.65
N VAL A 44 0.22 -3.92 9.38
CA VAL A 44 -0.82 -2.99 8.93
C VAL A 44 -1.06 -1.90 9.97
N ASP A 45 -1.20 -2.27 11.24
CA ASP A 45 -1.42 -1.33 12.35
C ASP A 45 -0.24 -0.37 12.54
N SER A 46 0.99 -0.90 12.52
CA SER A 46 2.22 -0.10 12.66
C SER A 46 2.41 0.88 11.50
N LEU A 47 2.10 0.46 10.27
CA LEU A 47 2.21 1.29 9.07
C LEU A 47 1.13 2.37 9.04
N TYR A 48 -0.11 2.02 9.39
CA TYR A 48 -1.18 2.99 9.55
C TYR A 48 -0.80 4.06 10.57
N THR A 49 -0.36 3.64 11.76
CA THR A 49 0.07 4.56 12.83
C THR A 49 1.21 5.46 12.37
N ALA A 50 2.22 4.92 11.69
CA ALA A 50 3.34 5.70 11.17
C ALA A 50 2.93 6.71 10.09
N ALA A 51 2.10 6.30 9.13
CA ALA A 51 1.61 7.16 8.05
C ALA A 51 0.71 8.28 8.59
N ALA A 52 -0.21 7.94 9.49
CA ALA A 52 -1.11 8.89 10.15
C ALA A 52 -0.34 9.91 10.99
N ALA A 53 0.69 9.47 11.73
CA ALA A 53 1.57 10.33 12.49
C ALA A 53 2.33 11.30 11.59
N LEU A 54 2.98 10.80 10.54
CA LEU A 54 3.79 11.62 9.65
C LEU A 54 2.93 12.65 8.91
N ALA A 55 1.75 12.27 8.41
CA ALA A 55 0.87 13.19 7.71
C ALA A 55 0.43 14.38 8.58
N ARG A 56 0.17 14.13 9.88
CA ARG A 56 -0.19 15.19 10.84
C ARG A 56 1.01 16.03 11.26
N GLU A 57 2.18 15.43 11.44
CA GLU A 57 3.42 16.16 11.71
C GLU A 57 3.74 17.15 10.58
N ARG A 58 3.58 16.70 9.33
CA ARG A 58 3.75 17.55 8.13
C ARG A 58 2.71 18.65 7.99
N ALA A 59 1.56 18.52 8.65
CA ALA A 59 0.55 19.56 8.79
C ALA A 59 0.89 20.58 9.91
N GLY A 60 2.01 20.41 10.61
CA GLY A 60 2.41 21.25 11.74
C GLY A 60 1.68 20.92 13.05
N MET A 61 1.05 19.75 13.15
CA MET A 61 0.34 19.35 14.36
C MET A 61 1.34 19.01 15.48
N PRO A 62 1.12 19.49 16.73
CA PRO A 62 1.98 19.14 17.85
C PRO A 62 1.84 17.66 18.23
N LEU A 63 2.93 17.08 18.75
CA LEU A 63 3.01 15.65 19.09
C LEU A 63 1.89 15.18 20.03
N SER A 64 1.51 15.99 21.01
CA SER A 64 0.43 15.70 21.96
C SER A 64 -0.91 15.51 21.26
N LYS A 65 -1.23 16.39 20.31
CA LYS A 65 -2.48 16.31 19.53
C LYS A 65 -2.47 15.13 18.57
N ILE A 66 -1.32 14.82 17.97
CA ILE A 66 -1.16 13.60 17.15
C ILE A 66 -1.43 12.35 17.99
N SER A 67 -0.84 12.30 19.20
CA SER A 67 -1.04 11.20 20.15
C SER A 67 -2.51 11.03 20.53
N GLU A 68 -3.20 12.14 20.83
CA GLU A 68 -4.63 12.16 21.16
C GLU A 68 -5.51 11.68 19.99
N GLU A 69 -5.29 12.21 18.78
CA GLU A 69 -6.10 11.86 17.60
C GLU A 69 -5.91 10.41 17.15
N ILE A 70 -4.69 9.87 17.27
CA ILE A 70 -4.39 8.49 16.86
C ILE A 70 -4.71 7.49 17.98
N GLY A 71 -4.74 7.92 19.24
CA GLY A 71 -4.95 7.05 20.40
C GLY A 71 -3.72 6.22 20.77
N VAL A 72 -2.52 6.72 20.45
CA VAL A 72 -1.23 6.05 20.69
C VAL A 72 -0.31 7.00 21.45
N SER A 73 0.51 6.50 22.39
CA SER A 73 1.36 7.35 23.23
C SER A 73 2.33 8.23 22.43
N GLU A 74 2.60 9.45 22.93
CA GLU A 74 3.57 10.36 22.32
C GLU A 74 4.95 9.72 22.11
N ALA A 75 5.38 8.86 23.04
CA ALA A 75 6.64 8.14 22.93
C ALA A 75 6.65 7.22 21.71
N SER A 76 5.57 6.48 21.48
CA SER A 76 5.44 5.59 20.32
C SER A 76 5.37 6.39 19.01
N ILE A 77 4.54 7.43 18.96
CA ILE A 77 4.46 8.35 17.80
C ILE A 77 5.84 8.92 17.47
N ARG A 78 6.58 9.39 18.48
CA ARG A 78 7.93 9.93 18.30
C ARG A 78 8.90 8.91 17.70
N LYS A 79 8.84 7.64 18.12
CA LYS A 79 9.66 6.57 17.55
C LYS A 79 9.36 6.35 16.06
N HIS A 80 8.07 6.34 15.68
CA HIS A 80 7.68 6.24 14.27
C HIS A 80 8.16 7.44 13.45
N LEU A 81 7.94 8.67 13.93
CA LEU A 81 8.37 9.90 13.24
C LEU A 81 9.89 10.00 13.06
N LYS A 82 10.66 9.47 14.01
CA LYS A 82 12.12 9.41 13.92
C LYS A 82 12.66 8.26 13.07
N GLY A 83 11.80 7.35 12.62
CA GLY A 83 12.21 6.15 11.89
C GLY A 83 12.91 5.09 12.76
N GLU A 84 12.71 5.12 14.07
CA GLU A 84 13.27 4.14 15.02
C GLU A 84 12.52 2.79 14.95
N THR A 85 11.30 2.78 14.40
CA THR A 85 10.54 1.56 14.10
C THR A 85 10.68 1.19 12.63
N LYS A 86 10.53 -0.10 12.30
CA LYS A 86 10.56 -0.57 10.89
C LYS A 86 9.51 0.15 10.04
N ALA A 87 8.28 0.26 10.54
CA ALA A 87 7.20 0.97 9.88
C ALA A 87 7.49 2.47 9.70
N GLY A 88 8.04 3.12 10.72
CA GLY A 88 8.43 4.53 10.65
C GLY A 88 9.50 4.79 9.59
N LYS A 89 10.54 3.94 9.57
CA LYS A 89 11.60 4.01 8.56
C LYS A 89 11.05 3.87 7.14
N LEU A 90 10.18 2.89 6.92
CA LEU A 90 9.57 2.67 5.60
C LEU A 90 8.69 3.84 5.16
N VAL A 91 7.84 4.35 6.06
CA VAL A 91 6.97 5.49 5.75
C VAL A 91 7.78 6.75 5.43
N LEU A 92 8.90 7.00 6.13
CA LEU A 92 9.82 8.09 5.79
C LEU A 92 10.43 7.92 4.40
N GLN A 93 10.84 6.70 4.04
CA GLN A 93 11.32 6.39 2.70
C GLN A 93 10.24 6.61 1.63
N MET A 94 8.99 6.23 1.91
CA MET A 94 7.88 6.48 0.99
C MET A 94 7.58 7.97 0.85
N TYR A 95 7.68 8.75 1.93
CA TYR A 95 7.54 10.21 1.88
C TYR A 95 8.64 10.85 1.02
N GLU A 96 9.88 10.38 1.13
CA GLU A 96 10.99 10.86 0.30
C GLU A 96 10.76 10.52 -1.19
N LYS A 97 10.38 9.27 -1.50
CA LYS A 97 10.01 8.86 -2.87
C LYS A 97 8.86 9.71 -3.41
N LEU A 98 7.79 9.88 -2.63
CA LEU A 98 6.64 10.72 -2.98
C LEU A 98 7.06 12.15 -3.32
N SER A 99 8.01 12.71 -2.57
CA SER A 99 8.51 14.08 -2.80
C SER A 99 9.33 14.24 -4.09
N LYS A 100 10.03 13.18 -4.52
CA LYS A 100 10.92 13.20 -5.69
C LYS A 100 10.21 12.77 -6.97
N GLU A 101 9.36 11.75 -6.88
CA GLU A 101 8.81 11.04 -8.03
C GLU A 101 7.30 11.23 -8.18
N GLY A 102 6.65 11.84 -7.19
CA GLY A 102 5.20 11.93 -7.09
C GLY A 102 4.57 10.62 -6.60
N PHE A 103 3.24 10.61 -6.53
CA PHE A 103 2.51 9.42 -6.08
C PHE A 103 2.53 8.36 -7.17
N LYS A 104 3.23 7.26 -6.89
CA LYS A 104 3.33 6.08 -7.74
C LYS A 104 3.26 4.83 -6.88
N VAL A 105 2.52 3.85 -7.37
CA VAL A 105 2.40 2.53 -6.76
C VAL A 105 2.71 1.52 -7.83
N GLU A 106 3.79 0.78 -7.65
CA GLU A 106 4.13 -0.34 -8.50
C GLU A 106 3.51 -1.61 -7.92
N LEU A 107 2.96 -2.46 -8.79
CA LEU A 107 2.48 -3.77 -8.34
C LEU A 107 3.68 -4.63 -7.91
N PRO A 108 3.61 -5.29 -6.74
CA PRO A 108 4.62 -6.25 -6.33
C PRO A 108 4.80 -7.34 -7.37
N GLU A 109 6.03 -7.79 -7.58
CA GLU A 109 6.36 -8.75 -8.65
C GLU A 109 5.53 -10.04 -8.54
N ALA A 110 5.34 -10.53 -7.33
CA ALA A 110 4.54 -11.73 -7.10
C ALA A 110 3.05 -11.57 -7.47
N VAL A 111 2.52 -10.33 -7.49
CA VAL A 111 1.17 -10.05 -8.04
C VAL A 111 1.20 -10.09 -9.57
N LYS A 112 2.22 -9.50 -10.19
CA LYS A 112 2.38 -9.54 -11.66
C LYS A 112 2.50 -10.97 -12.17
N GLU A 113 3.32 -11.80 -11.50
CA GLU A 113 3.47 -13.22 -11.83
C GLU A 113 2.15 -13.98 -11.74
N SER A 114 1.37 -13.72 -10.69
CA SER A 114 0.04 -14.33 -10.51
C SER A 114 -0.91 -13.94 -11.64
N ILE A 115 -0.94 -12.67 -12.03
CA ILE A 115 -1.76 -12.17 -13.13
C ILE A 115 -1.36 -12.85 -14.44
N GLU A 116 -0.06 -12.98 -14.72
CA GLU A 116 0.44 -13.62 -15.94
C GLU A 116 0.08 -15.12 -15.97
N GLY A 117 0.12 -15.79 -14.82
CA GLY A 117 -0.37 -17.16 -14.64
C GLY A 117 -1.85 -17.30 -14.99
N PHE A 118 -2.71 -16.46 -14.40
CA PHE A 118 -4.15 -16.44 -14.70
C PHE A 118 -4.42 -16.16 -16.19
N LYS A 119 -3.67 -15.23 -16.79
CA LYS A 119 -3.83 -14.88 -18.20
C LYS A 119 -3.52 -16.07 -19.13
N LYS A 120 -2.52 -16.87 -18.80
CA LYS A 120 -2.21 -18.12 -19.52
C LYS A 120 -3.32 -19.15 -19.36
N GLU A 121 -3.83 -19.35 -18.14
CA GLU A 121 -4.92 -20.29 -17.87
C GLU A 121 -6.20 -19.94 -18.64
N ILE A 122 -6.56 -18.64 -18.66
CA ILE A 122 -7.74 -18.16 -19.41
C ILE A 122 -7.56 -18.40 -20.91
N LYS A 123 -6.37 -18.13 -21.47
CA LYS A 123 -6.09 -18.39 -22.89
C LYS A 123 -6.27 -19.87 -23.24
N GLN A 124 -5.73 -20.77 -22.42
CA GLN A 124 -5.88 -22.21 -22.63
C GLN A 124 -7.35 -22.65 -22.60
N LYS A 125 -8.14 -22.11 -21.66
CA LYS A 125 -9.58 -22.40 -21.59
C LYS A 125 -10.35 -21.88 -22.80
N ILE A 126 -10.01 -20.70 -23.32
CA ILE A 126 -10.60 -20.16 -24.54
C ILE A 126 -10.31 -21.09 -25.73
N GLU A 127 -9.04 -21.48 -25.93
CA GLU A 127 -8.66 -22.40 -27.01
C GLU A 127 -9.39 -23.75 -26.91
N GLU A 128 -9.56 -24.29 -25.69
CA GLU A 128 -10.29 -25.54 -25.48
C GLU A 128 -11.78 -25.40 -25.81
N ILE A 129 -12.41 -24.29 -25.40
CA ILE A 129 -13.81 -24.00 -25.71
C ILE A 129 -14.00 -23.81 -27.22
N GLU A 130 -13.10 -23.09 -27.89
CA GLU A 130 -13.13 -22.90 -29.34
C GLU A 130 -13.05 -24.23 -30.09
N ARG A 131 -12.16 -25.15 -29.66
CA ARG A 131 -12.10 -26.51 -30.22
C ARG A 131 -13.39 -27.28 -30.02
N LYS A 132 -13.97 -27.24 -28.82
CA LYS A 132 -15.24 -27.91 -28.52
C LYS A 132 -16.40 -27.36 -29.34
N ILE A 133 -16.46 -26.04 -29.56
CA ILE A 133 -17.46 -25.41 -30.44
C ILE A 133 -17.29 -25.88 -31.88
N GLU A 134 -16.06 -25.96 -32.37
CA GLU A 134 -15.77 -26.43 -33.72
C GLU A 134 -16.15 -27.90 -33.92
N GLU A 135 -15.87 -28.75 -32.93
CA GLU A 135 -16.30 -30.15 -32.93
C GLU A 135 -17.83 -30.28 -32.95
N ILE A 136 -18.54 -29.50 -32.13
CA ILE A 136 -20.00 -29.50 -32.10
C ILE A 136 -20.58 -29.03 -33.44
N LYS A 137 -20.02 -27.98 -34.05
CA LYS A 137 -20.48 -27.50 -35.37
C LYS A 137 -20.40 -28.59 -36.44
N LYS A 138 -19.30 -29.36 -36.48
CA LYS A 138 -19.12 -30.48 -37.42
C LYS A 138 -20.08 -31.64 -37.22
N ILE A 139 -20.70 -31.75 -36.04
CA ILE A 139 -21.69 -32.79 -35.74
C ILE A 139 -23.11 -32.33 -36.15
N ILE A 140 -23.34 -31.02 -36.23
CA ILE A 140 -24.65 -30.42 -36.53
C ILE A 140 -24.81 -30.13 -38.05
N GLU A 141 -23.72 -29.96 -38.79
CA GLU A 141 -23.69 -30.02 -40.28
C GLU A 141 -23.81 -31.46 -40.80
#